data_AF-A0A6A1VPN7-F1
#
_entry.id   AF-A0A6A1VPN7-F1
#
_cell.length_a   1.000
_cell.length_b   1.000
_cell.length_c   1.000
_cell.angle_alpha   90.00
_cell.angle_beta   90.00
_cell.angle_gamma   90.00
#
_symmetry.space_group_name_H-M   'P 1'
#
loop_
_entity.id
_entity.type
_entity.pdbx_description
1 polymer ?
#
loop_
_entity_poly.entity_id
_entity_poly.type
_entity_poly.pdbx_seq_one_letter_code
_entity_poly.pdbx_strand_id
1 'polypeptide(L)'
;MDIDALRQQIATMRQSLIDEEILDSQFIQLEQLQGTENPNFVEEMITLYFDDSPEVIAKIEQGLDEGALLDRAKLTATFINSKAAVRGDTSS
;
A
#
# COMPACT_ATOMS: atom_id res chain seq x y z
N MET A 1 27.35 14.68 3.28
CA MET A 1 26.19 14.43 4.15
C MET A 1 26.54 13.19 4.96
N ASP A 2 26.35 13.23 6.28
CA ASP A 2 26.68 12.11 7.16
C ASP A 2 25.64 10.99 6.98
N ILE A 3 26.10 9.74 6.84
CA ILE A 3 25.23 8.57 6.67
C ILE A 3 24.32 8.40 7.89
N ASP A 4 24.82 8.73 9.08
CA ASP A 4 24.04 8.63 10.30
C ASP A 4 22.92 9.68 10.34
N ALA A 5 23.18 10.89 9.83
CA ALA A 5 22.17 11.93 9.69
C ALA A 5 21.06 11.53 8.70
N LEU A 6 21.43 10.89 7.58
CA LEU A 6 20.47 10.38 6.59
C LEU A 6 19.59 9.25 7.17
N ARG A 7 20.20 8.31 7.91
CA ARG A 7 19.46 7.24 8.59
C ARG A 7 18.48 7.79 9.62
N GLN A 8 18.90 8.79 10.39
CA GLN A 8 18.03 9.45 11.36
C GLN A 8 16.86 10.16 10.68
N GLN A 9 17.12 10.85 9.55
CA GLN A 9 16.07 11.52 8.78
C GLN A 9 15.02 10.54 8.25
N ILE A 10 15.46 9.40 7.71
CA ILE A 10 14.57 8.32 7.24
C ILE A 10 13.75 7.77 8.42
N ALA A 11 14.37 7.51 9.56
CA ALA A 11 13.68 7.01 10.75
C ALA A 11 12.61 8.00 11.26
N THR A 12 12.93 9.28 11.30
CA THR A 12 11.99 10.34 11.71
C THR A 12 10.83 10.46 10.73
N MET A 13 11.09 10.45 9.42
CA MET A 13 10.04 10.53 8.40
C MET A 13 9.11 9.31 8.48
N ARG A 14 9.69 8.10 8.60
CA ARG A 14 8.92 6.86 8.79
C ARG A 14 8.01 6.95 10.01
N GLN A 15 8.51 7.45 11.14
CA GLN A 15 7.71 7.59 12.35
C GLN A 15 6.54 8.58 12.15
N SER A 16 6.78 9.72 11.49
CA SER A 16 5.72 10.69 11.18
C SER A 16 4.60 10.06 10.37
N LEU A 17 4.93 9.26 9.35
CA LEU A 17 3.94 8.59 8.51
C LEU A 17 3.10 7.55 9.27
N ILE A 18 3.66 6.92 10.30
CA ILE A 18 2.92 6.02 11.20
C ILE A 18 2.02 6.82 12.14
N ASP A 19 2.55 7.89 12.75
CA ASP A 19 1.83 8.74 13.69
C ASP A 19 0.64 9.47 13.03
N GLU A 20 0.78 9.79 11.74
CA GLU A 20 -0.27 10.37 10.89
C GLU A 20 -1.25 9.31 10.32
N GLU A 21 -1.11 8.04 10.71
CA GLU A 21 -1.92 6.90 10.26
C GLU A 21 -1.89 6.64 8.74
N ILE A 22 -0.92 7.22 8.02
CA ILE A 22 -0.70 6.96 6.59
C ILE A 22 -0.13 5.55 6.40
N LEU A 23 0.78 5.13 7.27
CA LEU A 23 1.32 3.78 7.32
C LEU A 23 0.74 3.03 8.52
N ASP A 24 0.13 1.88 8.25
CA ASP A 24 -0.51 1.06 9.27
C ASP A 24 0.35 -0.17 9.65
N SER A 25 -0.20 -0.99 10.53
CA SER A 25 0.45 -2.24 10.96
C SER A 25 0.74 -3.22 9.81
N GLN A 26 0.09 -3.11 8.66
CA GLN A 26 0.40 -3.95 7.50
C GLN A 26 1.68 -3.50 6.82
N PHE A 27 1.96 -2.20 6.75
CA PHE A 27 3.24 -1.70 6.25
C PHE A 27 4.41 -2.20 7.12
N ILE A 28 4.24 -2.19 8.44
CA ILE A 28 5.25 -2.70 9.38
C ILE A 28 5.50 -4.20 9.17
N GLN A 29 4.45 -4.99 8.90
CA GLN A 29 4.60 -6.41 8.55
C GLN A 29 5.33 -6.60 7.22
N LEU A 30 5.04 -5.74 6.23
CA LEU A 30 5.67 -5.78 4.92
C LEU A 30 7.18 -5.47 5.01
N GLU A 31 7.57 -4.51 5.85
CA GLU A 31 8.99 -4.25 6.16
C GLU A 31 9.69 -5.43 6.85
N GLN A 32 9.00 -6.16 7.73
CA GLN A 32 9.58 -7.34 8.40
C GLN A 32 9.85 -8.51 7.45
N LEU A 33 9.14 -8.56 6.31
CA LEU A 33 9.38 -9.55 5.26
C LEU A 33 10.61 -9.21 4.40
N GLN A 34 11.10 -7.97 4.45
CA GLN A 34 12.31 -7.59 3.76
C GLN A 34 13.53 -8.20 4.46
N GLY A 35 14.13 -9.20 3.82
CA GLY A 35 15.31 -9.91 4.30
C GLY A 35 16.56 -9.61 3.47
N THR A 36 17.68 -10.21 3.86
CA THR A 36 18.95 -10.14 3.10
C THR A 36 18.86 -10.79 1.72
N GLU A 37 17.92 -11.70 1.51
CA GLU A 37 17.69 -12.38 0.23
C GLU A 37 16.80 -11.59 -0.74
N ASN A 38 15.96 -10.68 -0.23
CA ASN A 38 15.20 -9.73 -1.04
C ASN A 38 15.24 -8.34 -0.39
N PRO A 39 16.35 -7.58 -0.59
CA PRO A 39 16.53 -6.28 0.04
C PRO A 39 15.62 -5.19 -0.52
N ASN A 40 14.96 -5.42 -1.67
CA ASN A 40 14.13 -4.42 -2.35
C ASN A 40 12.62 -4.74 -2.25
N PHE A 41 12.24 -5.75 -1.45
CA PHE A 41 10.87 -6.24 -1.37
C PHE A 41 9.84 -5.13 -1.08
N VAL A 42 10.15 -4.23 -0.14
CA VAL A 42 9.24 -3.12 0.21
C VAL A 42 9.06 -2.16 -0.96
N GLU A 43 10.16 -1.85 -1.66
CA GLU A 43 10.14 -0.97 -2.84
C GLU A 43 9.29 -1.58 -3.97
N GLU A 44 9.48 -2.87 -4.27
CA GLU A 44 8.74 -3.59 -5.30
C GLU A 44 7.22 -3.59 -5.02
N MET A 45 6.83 -3.88 -3.78
CA MET A 45 5.43 -3.92 -3.38
C MET A 45 4.76 -2.54 -3.40
N ILE A 46 5.47 -1.50 -2.95
CA ILE A 46 4.98 -0.12 -3.01
C ILE A 46 4.85 0.34 -4.46
N THR A 47 5.82 0.00 -5.31
CA THR A 47 5.79 0.32 -6.74
C THR A 47 4.57 -0.32 -7.40
N LEU A 48 4.35 -1.62 -7.19
CA LEU A 48 3.18 -2.32 -7.72
C LEU A 48 1.86 -1.71 -7.22
N TYR A 49 1.78 -1.38 -5.92
CA TYR A 49 0.60 -0.71 -5.37
C TYR A 49 0.31 0.63 -6.05
N PHE A 50 1.33 1.46 -6.29
CA PHE A 50 1.15 2.73 -6.96
C PHE A 50 0.86 2.60 -8.45
N ASP A 51 1.43 1.61 -9.13
CA ASP A 51 1.17 1.33 -10.54
C ASP A 51 -0.30 0.90 -10.76
N ASP A 52 -0.86 0.10 -9.85
CA ASP A 52 -2.25 -0.36 -9.90
C ASP A 52 -3.27 0.70 -9.44
N SER A 53 -2.83 1.66 -8.61
CA SER A 53 -3.71 2.63 -7.96
C SER A 53 -4.56 3.49 -8.91
N PRO A 54 -4.07 3.99 -10.08
CA PRO A 54 -4.86 4.84 -10.96
C PRO A 54 -6.04 4.10 -11.58
N GLU A 55 -5.87 2.81 -11.90
CA GLU A 55 -6.96 1.99 -12.43
C GLU A 55 -8.04 1.74 -11.36
N VAL A 56 -7.62 1.49 -10.12
CA VAL A 56 -8.55 1.32 -8.99
C VAL A 56 -9.32 2.62 -8.72
N ILE A 57 -8.63 3.77 -8.71
CA ILE A 57 -9.24 5.08 -8.51
C ILE A 57 -10.25 5.37 -9.63
N ALA A 58 -9.89 5.14 -10.90
CA ALA A 58 -10.79 5.36 -12.03
C ALA A 58 -12.05 4.49 -11.94
N LYS A 59 -11.94 3.23 -11.48
CA LYS A 59 -13.10 2.35 -11.22
C LYS A 59 -13.99 2.87 -10.10
N ILE A 60 -13.41 3.44 -9.05
CA ILE A 60 -14.17 4.08 -7.97
C ILE A 60 -14.91 5.30 -8.51
N GLU A 61 -14.23 6.19 -9.24
CA GLU A 61 -14.82 7.39 -9.85
C GLU A 61 -15.99 7.03 -10.78
N GLN A 62 -15.81 6.06 -11.68
CA GLN A 62 -16.88 5.57 -12.53
C GLN A 62 -18.08 5.05 -11.73
N GLY A 63 -17.84 4.28 -10.67
CA GLY A 63 -18.89 3.77 -9.80
C GLY A 63 -19.66 4.87 -9.04
N LEU A 64 -18.99 5.98 -8.72
CA LEU A 64 -19.62 7.17 -8.14
C LEU A 64 -20.48 7.91 -9.17
N ASP A 65 -19.98 8.09 -10.39
CA ASP A 65 -20.67 8.82 -11.47
C ASP A 65 -21.91 8.10 -12.00
N GLU A 66 -21.91 6.76 -11.98
CA GLU A 66 -23.05 5.94 -12.43
C GLU A 66 -24.25 5.98 -11.47
N GLY A 67 -24.20 6.77 -10.40
CA GLY A 67 -25.32 7.00 -9.49
C GLY A 67 -25.78 5.75 -8.74
N ALA A 68 -24.96 4.70 -8.72
CA ALA A 68 -25.23 3.52 -7.92
C ALA A 68 -25.21 3.97 -6.47
N LEU A 69 -26.34 3.80 -5.77
CA LEU A 69 -26.38 3.78 -4.31
C LEU A 69 -25.18 2.94 -3.86
N LEU A 70 -24.13 3.61 -3.38
CA LEU A 70 -22.86 2.97 -3.07
C LEU A 70 -23.17 1.90 -2.05
N ASP A 71 -23.23 0.66 -2.50
CA ASP A 71 -23.23 -0.45 -1.61
C ASP A 71 -21.82 -0.44 -1.01
N ARG A 72 -21.66 0.17 0.16
CA ARG A 72 -20.39 0.33 0.87
C ARG A 72 -19.65 -1.01 0.91
N ALA A 73 -20.40 -2.11 0.97
CA ALA A 73 -19.87 -3.47 0.89
C ALA A 73 -19.15 -3.78 -0.43
N LYS A 74 -19.66 -3.35 -1.58
CA LYS A 74 -18.98 -3.52 -2.89
C LYS A 74 -17.73 -2.67 -3.02
N LEU A 75 -17.74 -1.45 -2.49
CA LEU A 75 -16.56 -0.59 -2.50
C LEU A 75 -15.47 -1.16 -1.59
N THR A 76 -15.85 -1.60 -0.39
CA THR A 76 -14.95 -2.32 0.53
C THR A 76 -14.43 -3.61 -0.08
N ALA A 77 -15.26 -4.40 -0.76
CA ALA A 77 -14.82 -5.62 -1.43
C ALA A 77 -13.84 -5.34 -2.58
N THR A 78 -14.07 -4.28 -3.37
CA THR A 78 -13.16 -3.90 -4.46
C THR A 78 -11.79 -3.46 -3.91
N PHE A 79 -11.78 -2.68 -2.84
CA PHE A 79 -10.56 -2.25 -2.16
C PHE A 79 -9.81 -3.41 -1.48
N ILE A 80 -10.54 -4.36 -0.88
CA ILE A 80 -9.92 -5.57 -0.30
C ILE A 80 -9.37 -6.48 -1.40
N ASN A 81 -10.09 -6.64 -2.52
CA ASN A 81 -9.66 -7.49 -3.62
C ASN A 81 -8.46 -6.91 -4.37
N SER A 82 -8.36 -5.59 -4.52
CA SER A 82 -7.14 -4.96 -5.05
C SER A 82 -5.96 -5.14 -4.09
N LYS A 83 -6.19 -5.02 -2.77
CA LYS A 83 -5.18 -5.30 -1.74
C LYS A 83 -4.73 -6.78 -1.73
N ALA A 84 -5.62 -7.70 -2.11
CA ALA A 84 -5.33 -9.14 -2.23
C ALA A 84 -4.63 -9.49 -3.55
N ALA A 85 -4.94 -8.80 -4.66
CA ALA A 85 -4.28 -8.99 -5.95
C ALA A 85 -2.78 -8.61 -5.90
N VAL A 86 -2.44 -7.55 -5.18
CA VAL A 86 -1.05 -7.17 -4.86
C VAL A 86 -0.35 -8.24 -4.01
N ARG A 87 -1.09 -9.09 -3.29
CA ARG A 87 -0.56 -10.11 -2.38
C ARG A 87 -0.18 -11.42 -3.07
N GLY A 88 -0.42 -11.59 -4.38
CA GLY A 88 0.08 -12.75 -5.13
C GLY A 88 -0.44 -14.12 -4.67
N ASP A 89 -1.57 -14.20 -3.96
CA ASP A 89 -2.20 -15.48 -3.66
C ASP A 89 -3.26 -15.81 -4.72
N THR A 90 -2.77 -16.21 -5.89
CA THR A 90 -3.45 -17.24 -6.68
C THR A 90 -2.67 -18.53 -6.54
N SER A 91 -2.98 -19.34 -5.52
CA SER A 91 -2.71 -20.79 -5.58
C SER A 91 -3.55 -21.59 -4.58
N SER A 92 -4.53 -22.24 -5.21
CA SER A 92 -5.23 -23.49 -4.91
C SER A 92 -6.31 -23.57 -3.82
#